data_AF-A0A3Q8VUJ6-F1
#
_entry.id   AF-A0A3Q8VUJ6-F1
#
_cell.length_a   1.000
_cell.length_b   1.000
_cell.length_c   1.000
_cell.angle_alpha   90.00
_cell.angle_beta   90.00
_cell.angle_gamma   90.00
#
_symmetry.space_group_name_H-M   'P 1'
#
loop_
_entity.id
_entity.type
_entity.pdbx_description
1 polymer ?
#
loop_
_entity_poly.entity_id
_entity_poly.type
_entity_poly.pdbx_seq_one_letter_code
_entity_poly.pdbx_strand_id
1 'polypeptide(L)'
;MVEYTWQKSSFCGEGDSCIHVAATPGAVHLTESGDPTGSILTVTPTTFGALLTALKSDSRPSATEVTVATSDGGIVRVHATGTPGTAVTTDHHKWETFVRGVRAEEFDHFAS
;
A
#
# COMPACT_ATOMS: atom_id res chain seq x y z
N MET A 1 -1.33 15.95 16.80
CA MET A 1 -0.61 15.13 15.81
C MET A 1 -1.32 13.79 15.79
N VAL A 2 -1.66 13.27 14.60
CA VAL A 2 -2.24 11.92 14.49
C VAL A 2 -1.10 10.94 14.73
N GLU A 3 -1.25 10.07 15.74
CA GLU A 3 -0.29 9.00 16.00
C GLU A 3 -0.67 7.81 15.12
N TYR A 4 0.26 7.37 14.28
CA TYR A 4 0.07 6.21 13.42
C TYR A 4 0.73 4.99 14.06
N THR A 5 -0.03 3.92 14.25
CA THR A 5 0.52 2.60 14.57
C THR A 5 0.84 1.88 13.26
N TRP A 6 2.05 2.10 12.73
CA TRP A 6 2.48 1.54 11.46
C TRP A 6 2.76 0.03 11.57
N GLN A 7 2.17 -0.74 10.65
CA GLN A 7 2.48 -2.14 10.44
C GLN A 7 3.21 -2.33 9.11
N LYS A 8 4.27 -3.13 9.10
CA LYS A 8 4.93 -3.66 7.90
C LYS A 8 4.59 -5.14 7.71
N SER A 9 4.77 -5.65 6.49
CA SER A 9 4.65 -7.08 6.19
C SER A 9 5.66 -7.91 7.00
N SER A 10 5.29 -9.10 7.47
CA SER A 10 6.26 -9.99 8.14
C SER A 10 7.34 -10.51 7.18
N PHE A 11 7.08 -10.46 5.87
CA PHE A 11 8.03 -10.80 4.80
C PHE A 11 9.02 -9.68 4.48
N CYS A 12 8.82 -8.49 5.04
CA CYS A 12 9.80 -7.41 4.95
C CYS A 12 10.94 -7.65 5.96
N GLY A 13 12.16 -7.76 5.45
CA GLY A 13 13.38 -7.94 6.24
C GLY A 13 13.61 -6.82 7.27
N GLU A 14 14.50 -7.10 8.23
CA GLU A 14 14.97 -6.08 9.17
C GLU A 14 16.00 -5.19 8.48
N GLY A 15 15.81 -3.86 8.53
CA GLY A 15 16.67 -2.90 7.83
C GLY A 15 16.32 -2.65 6.37
N ASP A 16 15.33 -3.35 5.81
CA ASP A 16 14.80 -3.07 4.48
C ASP A 16 13.80 -1.91 4.50
N SER A 17 13.84 -1.10 3.45
CA SER A 17 12.75 -0.16 3.17
C SER A 17 11.50 -0.95 2.76
N CYS A 18 10.36 -0.66 3.38
CA CYS A 18 9.12 -1.40 3.14
C CYS A 18 7.88 -0.51 3.14
N ILE A 19 6.82 -1.06 2.56
CA ILE A 19 5.48 -0.48 2.64
C ILE A 19 4.94 -0.68 4.05
N HIS A 20 4.50 0.43 4.64
CA HIS A 20 3.88 0.52 5.94
C HIS A 20 2.42 0.92 5.79
N VAL A 21 1.57 0.30 6.60
CA VAL A 21 0.13 0.54 6.63
C VAL A 21 -0.28 0.93 8.04
N ALA A 22 -1.13 1.94 8.19
CA ALA A 22 -1.75 2.31 9.45
C ALA A 22 -3.21 2.67 9.24
N ALA A 23 -4.05 2.51 10.27
CA ALA A 23 -5.42 3.00 10.25
C ALA A 23 -5.62 4.16 11.23
N THR A 24 -6.53 5.05 10.84
CA THR A 24 -7.16 6.06 11.69
C THR A 24 -8.67 5.96 11.55
N PRO A 25 -9.48 6.62 12.40
CA PRO A 25 -10.93 6.57 12.26
C PRO A 25 -11.39 7.00 10.86
N GLY A 26 -11.89 6.02 10.08
CA GLY A 26 -12.43 6.24 8.72
C GLY A 26 -11.40 6.26 7.60
N ALA A 27 -10.11 6.00 7.86
CA ALA A 27 -9.08 6.03 6.82
C ALA A 27 -7.95 5.01 7.05
N VAL A 28 -7.36 4.56 5.96
CA VAL A 28 -6.15 3.75 5.91
C VAL A 28 -5.06 4.55 5.23
N HIS A 29 -3.87 4.49 5.79
CA HIS A 29 -2.70 5.21 5.34
C HIS A 29 -1.64 4.22 4.88
N LEU A 30 -1.02 4.50 3.74
CA LEU A 30 0.09 3.75 3.19
C LEU A 30 1.27 4.68 3.01
N THR A 31 2.46 4.22 3.34
CA THR A 31 3.72 4.91 3.05
C THR A 31 4.82 3.91 2.77
N GLU A 32 5.91 4.32 2.12
CA GLU A 32 7.10 3.50 1.94
C GLU A 32 8.28 4.24 2.57
N SER A 33 8.95 3.60 3.51
CA SER A 33 10.08 4.17 4.25
C SER A 33 11.26 4.64 3.39
N GLY A 34 11.47 4.03 2.22
CA GLY A 34 12.47 4.41 1.23
C GLY A 34 11.96 5.35 0.14
N ASP A 35 10.69 5.78 0.20
CA ASP A 35 10.15 6.77 -0.73
C ASP A 35 10.75 8.15 -0.42
N PRO A 36 11.58 8.73 -1.30
CA PRO A 36 12.19 10.04 -1.04
C PRO A 36 11.17 11.17 -1.00
N THR A 37 9.96 10.95 -1.50
CA THR A 37 8.87 11.94 -1.41
C THR A 37 8.26 12.00 -0.02
N GLY A 38 8.45 10.96 0.81
CA GLY A 38 7.83 10.86 2.14
C GLY A 38 6.29 10.88 2.08
N SER A 39 5.72 10.45 0.96
CA SER A 39 4.28 10.54 0.73
C SER A 39 3.51 9.56 1.62
N ILE A 40 2.37 10.01 2.15
CA ILE A 40 1.40 9.17 2.83
C ILE A 40 0.13 9.13 1.98
N LEU A 41 -0.10 8.02 1.30
CA LEU A 41 -1.34 7.77 0.58
C LEU A 41 -2.45 7.48 1.60
N THR A 42 -3.55 8.22 1.52
CA THR A 42 -4.72 8.02 2.37
C THR A 42 -5.89 7.53 1.54
N VAL A 43 -6.51 6.44 1.95
CA VAL A 43 -7.66 5.81 1.28
C VAL A 43 -8.71 5.41 2.31
N THR A 44 -9.93 5.10 1.87
CA THR A 44 -10.95 4.54 2.77
C THR A 44 -10.67 3.05 3.05
N PRO A 45 -11.17 2.49 4.17
CA PRO A 45 -11.09 1.05 4.43
C PRO A 45 -11.68 0.20 3.28
N THR A 46 -12.80 0.63 2.69
CA THR A 46 -13.42 -0.03 1.53
C THR A 46 -12.50 -0.03 0.31
N THR A 47 -11.89 1.11 0.00
CA THR A 47 -10.95 1.25 -1.10
C THR A 47 -9.71 0.38 -0.87
N PHE A 48 -9.22 0.30 0.37
CA PHE A 48 -8.12 -0.56 0.75
C PHE A 48 -8.47 -2.05 0.63
N GLY A 49 -9.64 -2.47 1.10
CA GLY A 49 -10.11 -3.86 0.96
C GLY A 49 -10.25 -4.32 -0.49
N ALA A 50 -10.70 -3.42 -1.38
CA ALA A 50 -10.73 -3.68 -2.81
C ALA A 50 -9.32 -3.88 -3.41
N LEU A 51 -8.33 -3.08 -2.96
CA LEU A 51 -6.92 -3.30 -3.32
C LEU A 51 -6.44 -4.67 -2.83
N LEU A 52 -6.68 -5.03 -1.56
CA LEU A 52 -6.27 -6.34 -1.02
C LEU A 52 -6.86 -7.50 -1.84
N THR A 53 -8.14 -7.42 -2.17
CA THR A 53 -8.85 -8.43 -2.98
C THR A 53 -8.21 -8.60 -4.37
N ALA A 54 -7.87 -7.47 -5.01
CA ALA A 54 -7.20 -7.47 -6.31
C ALA A 54 -5.82 -8.15 -6.24
N LEU A 55 -5.00 -7.82 -5.23
CA LEU A 55 -3.65 -8.39 -5.04
C LEU A 55 -3.68 -9.89 -4.68
N LYS A 56 -4.68 -10.32 -3.92
CA LYS A 56 -4.93 -11.74 -3.63
C LYS A 56 -5.29 -12.53 -4.89
N SER A 57 -6.07 -11.93 -5.78
CA SER A 57 -6.58 -12.57 -7.00
C SER A 57 -5.66 -12.41 -8.22
N ASP A 58 -4.47 -11.83 -8.04
CA ASP A 58 -3.55 -11.41 -9.13
C ASP A 58 -4.25 -10.58 -10.22
N SER A 59 -5.34 -9.93 -9.84
CA SER A 59 -6.20 -9.18 -10.74
C SER A 59 -5.77 -7.72 -10.69
N ARG A 60 -5.64 -7.08 -11.87
CA ARG A 60 -5.41 -5.63 -11.87
C ARG A 60 -6.64 -4.96 -11.26
N PRO A 61 -6.50 -4.03 -10.30
CA PRO A 61 -7.64 -3.30 -9.75
C PRO A 61 -8.22 -2.42 -10.85
N SER A 62 -9.18 -2.96 -11.61
CA SER A 62 -9.81 -2.28 -12.76
C SER A 62 -11.01 -1.44 -12.35
N ALA A 63 -11.51 -1.61 -11.13
CA ALA A 63 -12.67 -0.91 -10.57
C ALA A 63 -12.39 -0.20 -9.23
N THR A 64 -11.13 -0.17 -8.79
CA THR A 64 -10.76 0.42 -7.49
C THR A 64 -10.26 1.84 -7.71
N GLU A 65 -10.57 2.73 -6.77
CA GLU A 65 -9.98 4.07 -6.73
C GLU A 65 -8.46 4.04 -6.52
N VAL A 66 -7.81 2.88 -6.38
CA VAL A 66 -6.36 2.75 -6.29
C VAL A 66 -5.83 2.14 -7.57
N THR A 67 -4.92 2.86 -8.22
CA THR A 67 -4.17 2.36 -9.37
C THR A 67 -2.76 2.00 -8.94
N VAL A 68 -2.28 0.87 -9.45
CA VAL A 68 -0.90 0.41 -9.29
C VAL A 68 -0.26 0.42 -10.66
N ALA A 69 0.77 1.25 -10.85
CA ALA A 69 1.49 1.39 -12.11
C ALA A 69 2.95 0.96 -11.92
N THR A 70 3.40 0.02 -12.72
CA THR A 70 4.80 -0.42 -12.75
C THR A 70 5.50 0.21 -13.96
N SER A 71 6.69 0.76 -13.76
CA SER A 71 7.57 1.26 -14.81
C SER A 71 8.65 0.24 -15.18
N ASP A 72 9.17 0.30 -16.40
CA ASP A 72 10.33 -0.50 -16.86
C ASP A 72 11.57 -0.36 -15.95
N GLY A 73 11.67 0.73 -15.19
CA GLY A 73 12.73 0.94 -14.18
C GLY A 73 12.56 0.15 -12.88
N GLY A 74 11.59 -0.76 -12.79
CA GLY A 74 11.35 -1.57 -11.57
C GLY A 74 10.66 -0.82 -10.44
N ILE A 75 10.16 0.39 -10.72
CA ILE A 75 9.43 1.22 -9.76
C ILE A 75 7.93 0.95 -9.88
N VAL A 76 7.29 0.71 -8.74
CA VAL A 76 5.86 0.60 -8.57
C VAL A 76 5.34 1.87 -7.93
N ARG A 77 4.35 2.50 -8.55
CA ARG A 77 3.65 3.68 -8.05
C ARG A 77 2.23 3.28 -7.67
N VAL A 78 1.87 3.54 -6.42
CA VAL A 78 0.52 3.33 -5.90
C VAL A 78 -0.10 4.69 -5.65
N HIS A 79 -1.23 4.98 -6.29
CA HIS A 79 -1.93 6.25 -6.11
C HIS A 79 -3.44 6.06 -6.09
N ALA A 80 -4.14 6.93 -5.37
CA ALA A 80 -5.59 6.98 -5.37
C ALA A 80 -6.12 7.98 -6.42
N THR A 81 -7.15 7.58 -7.16
CA THR A 81 -7.92 8.43 -8.06
C THR A 81 -8.72 9.43 -7.25
N GLY A 82 -8.74 10.70 -7.66
CA GLY A 82 -9.43 11.77 -6.94
C GLY A 82 -8.55 12.53 -5.94
N THR A 83 -7.34 12.06 -5.65
CA THR A 83 -6.34 12.81 -4.86
C THR A 83 -5.11 13.11 -5.72
N PRO A 84 -5.12 14.18 -6.54
CA PRO A 84 -4.00 14.49 -7.40
C PRO A 84 -2.73 14.72 -6.56
N GLY A 85 -1.66 14.00 -6.90
CA GLY A 85 -0.31 14.22 -6.37
C GLY A 85 0.11 13.35 -5.19
N THR A 86 -0.77 12.55 -4.58
CA THR A 86 -0.37 11.63 -3.49
C THR A 86 -0.14 10.24 -4.05
N ALA A 87 1.12 9.91 -4.33
CA ALA A 87 1.53 8.59 -4.80
C ALA A 87 2.66 8.06 -3.91
N VAL A 88 2.48 6.84 -3.39
CA VAL A 88 3.56 6.12 -2.72
C VAL A 88 4.37 5.41 -3.79
N THR A 89 5.68 5.62 -3.75
CA THR A 89 6.62 4.99 -4.68
C THR A 89 7.41 3.91 -3.95
N THR A 90 7.49 2.73 -4.55
CA THR A 90 8.24 1.57 -4.04
C THR A 90 8.95 0.88 -5.19
N ASP A 91 9.96 0.05 -4.93
CA ASP A 91 10.48 -0.86 -5.96
C ASP A 91 9.70 -2.18 -6.01
N HIS A 92 9.95 -2.95 -7.07
CA HIS A 92 9.28 -4.21 -7.36
C HIS A 92 9.47 -5.25 -6.25
N HIS A 93 10.69 -5.40 -5.73
CA HIS A 93 10.99 -6.40 -4.71
C HIS A 93 10.20 -6.10 -3.43
N LYS A 94 10.19 -4.84 -2.98
CA LYS A 94 9.39 -4.43 -1.83
C LYS A 94 7.90 -4.61 -2.07
N TRP A 95 7.41 -4.27 -3.26
CA TRP A 95 6.02 -4.49 -3.62
C TRP A 95 5.64 -5.98 -3.53
N GLU A 96 6.50 -6.89 -3.99
CA GLU A 96 6.27 -8.33 -3.86
C GLU A 96 6.20 -8.78 -2.40
N THR A 97 7.06 -8.25 -1.51
CA THR A 97 6.98 -8.57 -0.07
C THR A 97 5.66 -8.09 0.57
N PHE A 98 5.14 -6.95 0.11
CA PHE A 98 3.84 -6.45 0.53
C PHE A 98 2.72 -7.35 0.00
N VAL A 99 2.73 -7.70 -1.29
CA VAL A 99 1.74 -8.61 -1.90
C VAL A 99 1.72 -9.96 -1.20
N ARG A 100 2.88 -10.48 -0.77
CA ARG A 100 2.96 -11.71 0.04
C ARG A 100 2.27 -11.56 1.39
N GLY A 101 2.49 -10.45 2.09
CA GLY A 101 1.79 -10.16 3.35
C GLY A 101 0.28 -10.01 3.16
N VAL A 102 -0.15 -9.37 2.07
CA VAL A 102 -1.58 -9.28 1.67
C VAL A 102 -2.17 -10.66 1.43
N ARG A 103 -1.46 -11.56 0.74
CA ARG A 103 -1.90 -12.96 0.52
C ARG A 103 -1.91 -13.80 1.80
N ALA A 104 -1.09 -13.44 2.78
CA ALA A 104 -1.09 -14.01 4.12
C ALA A 104 -2.12 -13.34 5.07
N GLU A 105 -2.97 -12.46 4.54
CA GLU A 105 -4.07 -11.80 5.28
C GLU A 105 -3.62 -10.89 6.43
N GLU A 106 -2.35 -10.45 6.42
CA GLU A 106 -1.77 -9.62 7.48
C GLU A 106 -2.45 -8.24 7.59
N PHE A 107 -3.08 -7.78 6.51
CA PHE A 107 -3.62 -6.42 6.40
C PHE A 107 -5.15 -6.36 6.36
N ASP A 108 -5.85 -7.50 6.42
CA ASP A 108 -7.30 -7.57 6.25
C ASP A 108 -8.07 -6.78 7.32
N HIS A 109 -7.52 -6.68 8.53
CA HIS A 109 -8.10 -5.92 9.64
C HIS A 109 -8.11 -4.40 9.42
N PHE A 110 -7.40 -3.88 8.41
CA PHE A 110 -7.47 -2.47 8.02
C PHE A 110 -8.63 -2.18 7.06
N ALA A 111 -9.28 -3.21 6.51
CA ALA A 111 -10.39 -3.08 5.57
C ALA A 111 -11.79 -3.09 6.24
N SER A 112 -11.85 -3.32 7.55
CA SER A 112 -13.09 -3.40 8.35
C SER A 112 -13.56 -2.09 8.95
#